data_AF-A0A8T5F5F2-F1
#
_entry.id   AF-A0A8T5F5F2-F1
#
_cell.length_a   1.000
_cell.length_b   1.000
_cell.length_c   1.000
_cell.angle_alpha   90.00
_cell.angle_beta   90.00
_cell.angle_gamma   90.00
#
_symmetry.space_group_name_H-M   'P 1'
#
loop_
_entity.id
_entity.type
_entity.pdbx_description
1 polymer ?
#
loop_
_entity_poly.entity_id
_entity_poly.type
_entity_poly.pdbx_seq_one_letter_code
_entity_poly.pdbx_strand_id
1 'polypeptide(L)'
;MNWKKETARDLLALGSIPFFILVMARSLVGEYYLFIFQTLIALVFIHFIGWKLDFNRHLARMLVLVFFTVLFYNQFIYSVFSVLVGLITLLSLFYLKEPVKKIGFGILLGVLASLLGYYLAPLI
;
A
#
# COMPACT_ATOMS: atom_id res chain seq x y z
N MET A 1 0.28 -5.43 29.33
CA MET A 1 0.65 -4.92 27.99
C MET A 1 0.99 -6.12 27.11
N ASN A 2 0.26 -6.38 26.03
CA ASN A 2 0.52 -7.55 25.17
C ASN A 2 1.44 -7.13 24.02
N TRP A 3 2.75 -7.33 24.19
CA TRP A 3 3.78 -6.90 23.24
C TRP A 3 3.50 -7.39 21.81
N LYS A 4 2.98 -8.61 21.64
CA LYS A 4 2.65 -9.18 20.32
C LYS A 4 1.60 -8.37 19.58
N LYS A 5 0.63 -7.82 20.32
CA LYS A 5 -0.43 -6.98 19.76
C LYS A 5 0.11 -5.62 19.35
N GLU A 6 1.06 -5.07 20.10
CA GLU A 6 1.70 -3.81 19.72
C GLU A 6 2.53 -3.97 18.46
N THR A 7 3.35 -5.04 18.38
CA THR A 7 4.13 -5.35 17.18
C THR A 7 3.24 -5.49 15.94
N ALA A 8 2.09 -6.14 16.05
CA ALA A 8 1.16 -6.24 14.92
C ALA A 8 0.60 -4.87 14.47
N ARG A 9 0.42 -3.91 15.39
CA ARG A 9 -0.01 -2.55 15.05
C ARG A 9 1.10 -1.76 14.37
N ASP A 10 2.34 -1.91 14.84
CA ASP A 10 3.50 -1.26 14.24
C ASP A 10 3.75 -1.79 12.82
N LEU A 11 3.60 -3.11 12.62
CA LEU A 11 3.69 -3.72 11.30
C LEU A 11 2.56 -3.27 10.36
N LEU A 12 1.34 -3.07 10.88
CA LEU A 12 0.25 -2.47 10.11
C LEU A 12 0.53 -1.00 9.72
N ALA A 13 1.31 -0.28 10.53
CA ALA A 13 1.70 1.09 10.24
C ALA A 13 2.64 1.22 9.03
N LEU A 14 3.20 0.11 8.52
CA LEU A 14 3.89 0.11 7.23
C LEU A 14 2.95 0.47 6.06
N GLY A 15 1.63 0.30 6.22
CA GLY A 15 0.64 0.82 5.28
C GLY A 15 0.22 2.29 5.53
N SER A 16 0.94 3.06 6.34
CA SER A 16 0.58 4.44 6.72
C SER A 16 0.98 5.49 5.68
N ILE A 17 0.43 6.70 5.79
CA ILE A 17 0.84 7.86 4.96
C ILE A 17 2.33 8.19 5.13
N PRO A 18 2.90 8.27 6.35
CA PRO A 18 4.33 8.52 6.52
C PRO A 18 5.20 7.51 5.75
N PHE A 19 4.89 6.22 5.84
CA PHE A 19 5.64 5.20 5.10
C PHE A 19 5.49 5.38 3.58
N PHE A 20 4.27 5.69 3.12
CA PHE A 20 4.00 5.99 1.71
C PHE A 20 4.85 7.17 1.19
N ILE A 21 4.94 8.25 1.97
CA ILE A 21 5.79 9.42 1.65
C ILE A 21 7.26 9.02 1.59
N LEU A 22 7.75 8.20 2.53
CA LEU A 22 9.14 7.74 2.52
C LEU A 22 9.48 6.93 1.26
N VAL A 23 8.58 6.06 0.81
CA VAL A 23 8.78 5.29 -0.43
C VAL A 23 8.81 6.20 -1.66
N MET A 24 7.91 7.18 -1.76
CA MET A 24 7.96 8.17 -2.84
C MET A 24 9.22 9.05 -2.78
N ALA A 25 9.65 9.47 -1.59
CA ALA A 25 10.89 10.23 -1.44
C ALA A 25 12.11 9.40 -1.89
N ARG A 26 12.13 8.10 -1.60
CA ARG A 26 13.20 7.21 -2.08
C ARG A 26 13.20 7.06 -3.60
N SER A 27 12.03 7.10 -4.25
CA SER A 27 11.93 6.98 -5.71
C SER A 27 12.41 8.25 -6.42
N LEU A 28 12.29 9.43 -5.79
CA LEU A 28 12.86 10.69 -6.32
C LEU A 28 14.39 10.64 -6.48
N VAL A 29 15.08 9.95 -5.57
CA VAL A 29 16.55 9.77 -5.68
C VAL A 29 16.94 8.96 -6.91
N GLY A 30 16.04 8.11 -7.44
CA GLY A 30 16.25 7.33 -8.65
C GLY A 30 15.63 7.95 -9.92
N GLU A 31 15.14 9.20 -9.86
CA GLU A 31 14.46 9.90 -10.96
C GLU A 31 13.20 9.18 -11.49
N TYR A 32 12.53 8.41 -10.63
CA TYR A 32 11.39 7.59 -10.99
C TYR A 32 10.06 8.37 -10.90
N TYR A 33 9.91 9.39 -11.74
CA TYR A 33 8.74 10.28 -11.73
C TYR A 33 7.43 9.56 -12.04
N LEU A 34 7.43 8.61 -12.97
CA LEU A 34 6.24 7.84 -13.31
C LEU A 34 5.69 7.07 -12.10
N PHE A 35 6.57 6.44 -11.30
CA PHE A 35 6.18 5.78 -10.05
C PHE A 35 5.48 6.73 -9.08
N ILE A 36 5.96 7.97 -9.00
CA ILE A 36 5.40 9.00 -8.11
C ILE A 36 3.99 9.38 -8.56
N PHE A 37 3.78 9.63 -9.86
CA PHE A 37 2.44 9.93 -10.38
C PHE A 37 1.49 8.75 -10.19
N GLN A 38 1.94 7.53 -10.46
CA GLN A 38 1.17 6.30 -10.24
C GLN A 38 0.71 6.14 -8.78
N THR A 39 1.64 6.32 -7.84
CA THR A 39 1.36 6.19 -6.41
C THR A 39 0.51 7.35 -5.87
N LEU A 40 0.71 8.58 -6.36
CA LEU A 40 -0.12 9.74 -6.01
C LEU A 40 -1.57 9.58 -6.49
N ILE A 41 -1.77 9.21 -7.75
CA ILE A 41 -3.11 8.95 -8.31
C ILE A 41 -3.83 7.88 -7.49
N ALA A 42 -3.14 6.79 -7.18
CA ALA A 42 -3.69 5.71 -6.35
C ALA A 42 -4.04 6.20 -4.94
N LEU A 43 -3.19 7.01 -4.30
CA LEU A 43 -3.44 7.58 -2.98
C LEU A 43 -4.65 8.51 -2.96
N VAL A 44 -4.77 9.39 -3.97
CA VAL A 44 -5.90 10.30 -4.15
C VAL A 44 -7.19 9.50 -4.32
N PHE A 45 -7.18 8.48 -5.18
CA PHE A 45 -8.33 7.60 -5.39
C PHE A 45 -8.77 6.89 -4.10
N ILE A 46 -7.82 6.28 -3.36
CA ILE A 46 -8.10 5.64 -2.07
C ILE A 46 -8.67 6.65 -1.07
N HIS A 47 -8.18 7.88 -1.05
CA HIS A 47 -8.67 8.92 -0.16
C HIS A 47 -10.13 9.29 -0.44
N PHE A 48 -10.47 9.55 -1.72
CA PHE A 48 -11.82 9.95 -2.12
C PHE A 48 -12.86 8.83 -1.96
N ILE A 49 -12.52 7.59 -2.35
CA ILE A 49 -13.41 6.44 -2.09
C ILE A 49 -13.50 6.13 -0.59
N GLY A 50 -12.40 6.40 0.13
CA GLY A 50 -12.26 6.35 1.59
C GLY A 50 -13.36 7.03 2.39
N TRP A 51 -14.07 7.99 1.81
CA TRP A 51 -15.16 8.69 2.49
C TRP A 51 -16.48 7.91 2.52
N LYS A 52 -16.72 7.01 1.56
CA LYS A 52 -18.00 6.30 1.41
C LYS A 52 -17.97 4.85 1.86
N LEU A 53 -16.79 4.22 1.82
CA LEU A 53 -16.64 2.79 2.11
C LEU A 53 -15.83 2.58 3.39
N ASP A 54 -16.28 1.62 4.21
CA ASP A 54 -15.55 1.16 5.38
C ASP A 54 -14.60 0.02 4.99
N PHE A 55 -13.31 0.32 4.96
CA PHE A 55 -12.25 -0.63 4.58
C PHE A 55 -10.95 -0.34 5.30
N ASN A 56 -10.03 -1.30 5.25
CA ASN A 56 -8.72 -1.11 5.85
C ASN A 56 -7.81 -0.28 4.93
N ARG A 57 -7.68 1.02 5.23
CA ARG A 57 -6.88 1.98 4.45
C ARG A 57 -5.39 1.65 4.44
N HIS A 58 -4.88 1.06 5.53
CA HIS A 58 -3.47 0.65 5.60
C HIS A 58 -3.19 -0.46 4.60
N LEU A 59 -4.06 -1.46 4.53
CA LEU A 59 -3.94 -2.55 3.54
C LEU A 59 -4.01 -2.03 2.10
N ALA A 60 -4.99 -1.17 1.80
CA ALA A 60 -5.15 -0.63 0.44
C ALA A 60 -3.90 0.12 -0.02
N ARG A 61 -3.35 1.00 0.82
CA ARG A 61 -2.10 1.73 0.52
C ARG A 61 -0.89 0.80 0.43
N MET A 62 -0.81 -0.19 1.32
CA MET A 62 0.29 -1.16 1.29
C MET A 62 0.31 -1.93 -0.03
N LEU A 63 -0.86 -2.37 -0.52
CA LEU A 63 -0.95 -3.08 -1.81
C LEU A 63 -0.53 -2.22 -2.99
N VAL A 64 -0.87 -0.91 -2.97
CA VAL A 64 -0.37 0.05 -3.95
C VAL A 64 1.15 0.10 -3.96
N LEU A 65 1.76 0.22 -2.77
CA LEU A 65 3.21 0.23 -2.65
C LEU A 65 3.84 -1.08 -3.10
N VAL A 66 3.28 -2.24 -2.73
CA VAL A 66 3.78 -3.55 -3.19
C VAL A 66 3.73 -3.64 -4.70
N PHE A 67 2.58 -3.33 -5.31
CA PHE A 67 2.38 -3.43 -6.75
C PHE A 67 3.40 -2.58 -7.52
N PHE A 68 3.49 -1.29 -7.18
CA PHE A 68 4.41 -0.41 -7.90
C PHE A 68 5.87 -0.66 -7.55
N THR A 69 6.20 -1.12 -6.34
CA THR A 69 7.60 -1.47 -6.00
C THR A 69 8.06 -2.67 -6.84
N VAL A 70 7.24 -3.71 -6.96
CA VAL A 70 7.53 -4.89 -7.79
C VAL A 70 7.67 -4.48 -9.26
N LEU A 71 6.68 -3.74 -9.78
CA LEU A 71 6.63 -3.33 -11.18
C LEU A 71 7.82 -2.44 -11.55
N PHE A 72 8.10 -1.45 -10.72
CA PHE A 72 8.97 -0.34 -11.11
C PHE A 72 10.45 -0.63 -10.84
N TYR A 73 10.78 -1.21 -9.68
CA TYR A 73 12.17 -1.53 -9.41
C TYR A 73 12.65 -2.73 -10.23
N ASN A 74 11.75 -3.66 -10.59
CA ASN A 74 12.03 -4.83 -11.43
C ASN A 74 13.32 -5.59 -11.04
N GLN A 75 13.59 -5.67 -9.74
CA GLN A 75 14.74 -6.38 -9.18
C GLN A 75 14.25 -7.32 -8.10
N PHE A 76 14.79 -8.54 -8.11
CA PHE A 76 14.34 -9.63 -7.24
C PHE A 76 14.26 -9.24 -5.76
N ILE A 77 15.28 -8.53 -5.26
CA ILE A 77 15.36 -8.17 -3.84
C ILE A 77 14.23 -7.21 -3.40
N TYR A 78 13.88 -6.23 -4.22
CA TYR A 78 12.80 -5.28 -3.91
C TYR A 78 11.43 -5.95 -4.05
N SER A 79 11.27 -6.85 -5.01
CA SER A 79 10.03 -7.62 -5.17
C SER A 79 9.79 -8.55 -3.97
N VAL A 80 10.80 -9.32 -3.54
CA VAL A 80 10.69 -10.17 -2.36
C VAL A 80 10.42 -9.35 -1.11
N PHE A 81 11.17 -8.26 -0.90
CA PHE A 81 11.00 -7.40 0.26
C PHE A 81 9.59 -6.81 0.35
N SER A 82 9.10 -6.20 -0.73
CA SER A 82 7.78 -5.57 -0.73
C SER A 82 6.65 -6.59 -0.54
N VAL A 83 6.72 -7.75 -1.18
CA VAL A 83 5.74 -8.83 -0.99
C VAL A 83 5.76 -9.33 0.45
N LEU A 84 6.93 -9.52 1.07
CA LEU A 84 7.04 -9.90 2.48
C LEU A 84 6.38 -8.86 3.40
N VAL A 85 6.63 -7.57 3.19
CA VAL A 85 5.98 -6.51 3.97
C VAL A 85 4.46 -6.53 3.79
N GLY A 86 3.98 -6.76 2.56
CA GLY A 86 2.56 -6.92 2.26
C GLY A 86 1.93 -8.10 3.00
N LEU A 87 2.58 -9.26 2.99
CA LEU A 87 2.13 -10.46 3.70
C LEU A 87 2.12 -10.25 5.20
N ILE A 88 3.16 -9.64 5.77
CA ILE A 88 3.24 -9.32 7.20
C ILE A 88 2.10 -8.37 7.60
N THR A 89 1.81 -7.36 6.77
CA THR A 89 0.68 -6.44 7.00
C THR A 89 -0.65 -7.19 7.01
N LEU A 90 -0.85 -8.12 6.06
CA LEU A 90 -2.06 -8.94 5.98
C LEU A 90 -2.21 -9.88 7.18
N LEU A 91 -1.13 -10.56 7.58
CA LEU A 91 -1.09 -11.42 8.77
C LEU A 91 -1.39 -10.62 10.05
N SER A 92 -0.87 -9.39 10.14
CA SER A 92 -1.12 -8.50 11.26
C SER A 92 -2.61 -8.13 11.38
N LEU A 93 -3.32 -7.96 10.26
CA LEU A 93 -4.76 -7.70 10.26
C LEU A 93 -5.58 -8.88 10.80
N PHE A 94 -5.24 -10.10 10.37
CA PHE A 94 -5.88 -11.30 10.91
C PHE A 94 -5.59 -11.47 12.39
N TYR A 95 -4.36 -11.21 12.85
CA TYR A 95 -3.99 -11.26 14.25
C TYR A 95 -4.75 -10.23 15.10
N LEU A 96 -4.92 -9.01 14.57
CA LEU A 96 -5.69 -7.93 15.20
C LEU A 96 -7.21 -8.14 15.15
N LYS A 97 -7.67 -9.23 14.52
CA LYS A 97 -9.09 -9.58 14.34
C LYS A 97 -9.86 -8.51 13.57
N GLU A 98 -9.21 -7.90 12.58
CA GLU A 98 -9.89 -6.98 11.67
C GLU A 98 -11.00 -7.74 10.91
N PRO A 99 -12.21 -7.17 10.78
CA PRO A 99 -13.30 -7.84 10.09
C PRO A 99 -12.94 -8.15 8.64
N VAL A 100 -13.18 -9.40 8.21
CA VAL A 100 -12.85 -9.91 6.87
C VAL A 100 -13.44 -9.03 5.77
N LYS A 101 -14.63 -8.45 5.99
CA LYS A 101 -15.25 -7.48 5.08
C LYS A 101 -14.34 -6.28 4.81
N LYS A 102 -13.74 -5.67 5.84
CA LYS A 102 -12.85 -4.51 5.69
C LYS A 102 -11.52 -4.89 5.03
N ILE A 103 -11.03 -6.10 5.29
CA ILE A 103 -9.85 -6.66 4.61
C ILE A 103 -10.16 -6.82 3.11
N GLY A 104 -11.27 -7.46 2.77
CA GLY A 104 -11.70 -7.67 1.39
C GLY A 104 -11.86 -6.37 0.60
N PHE A 105 -12.53 -5.36 1.17
CA PHE A 105 -12.62 -4.04 0.54
C PHE A 105 -11.27 -3.33 0.46
N GLY A 106 -10.39 -3.50 1.46
CA GLY A 106 -9.03 -2.96 1.42
C GLY A 106 -8.22 -3.55 0.27
N ILE A 107 -8.33 -4.86 0.03
CA ILE A 107 -7.70 -5.55 -1.10
C ILE A 107 -8.26 -5.03 -2.42
N LEU A 108 -9.59 -5.04 -2.55
CA LEU A 108 -10.27 -4.60 -3.76
C LEU A 108 -9.87 -3.18 -4.15
N LEU A 109 -9.90 -2.24 -3.18
CA LEU A 109 -9.55 -0.86 -3.44
C LEU A 109 -8.06 -0.66 -3.69
N GLY A 110 -7.19 -1.41 -3.03
CA GLY A 110 -5.75 -1.40 -3.33
C GLY A 110 -5.48 -1.80 -4.78
N VAL A 111 -6.09 -2.90 -5.24
CA VAL A 111 -5.95 -3.37 -6.63
C VAL A 111 -6.51 -2.36 -7.63
N LEU A 112 -7.74 -1.86 -7.42
CA LEU A 112 -8.34 -0.86 -8.30
C LEU A 112 -7.53 0.44 -8.34
N ALA A 113 -7.02 0.90 -7.21
CA ALA A 113 -6.18 2.09 -7.13
C ALA A 113 -4.87 1.90 -7.90
N SER A 114 -4.23 0.74 -7.77
CA SER A 114 -3.02 0.39 -8.53
C SER A 114 -3.28 0.38 -10.04
N LEU A 115 -4.39 -0.23 -10.47
CA LEU A 115 -4.77 -0.25 -11.89
C LEU A 115 -5.01 1.17 -12.42
N LEU A 116 -5.77 1.99 -11.69
CA LEU A 116 -6.02 3.38 -12.08
C LEU A 116 -4.72 4.19 -12.14
N GLY A 117 -3.85 4.06 -11.13
CA GLY A 117 -2.54 4.71 -11.14
C GLY A 117 -1.72 4.29 -12.36
N TYR A 118 -1.67 2.99 -12.67
CA TYR A 118 -0.92 2.44 -13.79
C TYR A 118 -1.38 2.99 -15.15
N TYR A 119 -2.69 3.09 -15.38
CA TYR A 119 -3.25 3.55 -16.66
C TYR A 119 -3.34 5.07 -16.79
N LEU A 120 -3.58 5.81 -15.70
CA LEU A 120 -3.75 7.26 -15.75
C LEU A 120 -2.43 8.02 -15.69
N ALA A 121 -1.41 7.52 -14.97
CA ALA A 121 -0.16 8.25 -14.82
C ALA A 121 0.60 8.51 -16.13
N PRO A 122 0.62 7.61 -17.13
CA PRO A 122 1.26 7.89 -18.43
C PRO A 122 0.56 8.94 -19.28
N LEU A 123 -0.65 9.39 -18.89
CA LEU A 123 -1.40 10.44 -19.59
C LEU A 123 -1.04 11.85 -19.11
N ILE A 124 -0.17 11.97 -18.11
CA ILE A 124 0.33 13.20 -17.48
C ILE A 124 1.78 13.39 -17.91
#